data_AF-A0A9D7JQL0-F1
#
_entry.id   AF-A0A9D7JQL0-F1
#
_cell.length_a   1.000
_cell.length_b   1.000
_cell.length_c   1.000
_cell.angle_alpha   90.00
_cell.angle_beta   90.00
_cell.angle_gamma   90.00
#
_symmetry.space_group_name_H-M   'P 1'
#
loop_
_entity.id
_entity.type
_entity.pdbx_description
1 polymer ?
#
loop_
_entity_poly.entity_id
_entity_poly.type
_entity_poly.pdbx_seq_one_letter_code
_entity_poly.pdbx_strand_id
1 'polypeptide(L)' 'MTGIGLMTNTTDGNKIAELFIDEDPDAIFFKSRITSALNARVCSVCGFVEFYAQDPGKLKEAHDRIMQKLAE' A
#
# COMPACT_ATOMS: atom_id res chain seq x y z
N MET A 1 -15.15 5.11 0.15
CA MET A 1 -14.46 4.23 1.13
C MET A 1 -13.03 4.04 0.65
N THR A 2 -12.01 4.57 1.31
CA THR A 2 -10.62 4.47 0.83
C THR A 2 -10.16 3.01 0.81
N GLY A 3 -9.85 2.47 -0.37
CA GLY A 3 -9.43 1.09 -0.54
C GLY A 3 -7.98 0.89 -0.16
N ILE A 4 -7.66 0.94 1.15
CA ILE A 4 -6.32 0.63 1.67
C ILE A 4 -6.26 -0.86 2.00
N GLY A 5 -5.21 -1.56 1.55
CA GLY A 5 -5.07 -2.97 1.83
C GLY A 5 -3.65 -3.51 1.67
N LEU A 6 -3.48 -4.75 2.09
CA LEU A 6 -2.26 -5.53 1.90
C LEU A 6 -2.50 -6.57 0.82
N MET A 7 -1.55 -6.73 -0.09
CA MET A 7 -1.58 -7.79 -1.10
C MET A 7 -0.29 -8.59 -1.07
N THR A 8 -0.37 -9.81 -1.58
CA THR A 8 0.82 -10.64 -1.84
C THR A 8 0.93 -10.94 -3.31
N ASN A 9 2.07 -10.60 -3.92
CA ASN A 9 2.42 -10.99 -5.29
C ASN A 9 3.45 -12.13 -5.26
N THR A 10 3.55 -12.90 -6.34
CA THR A 10 4.58 -13.94 -6.48
C THR A 10 5.52 -13.55 -7.63
N THR A 11 6.80 -13.37 -7.32
CA THR A 11 7.83 -13.00 -8.28
C THR A 11 9.05 -13.88 -8.05
N ASP A 12 9.53 -14.55 -9.09
CA ASP A 12 10.70 -15.45 -9.03
C ASP A 12 10.61 -16.52 -7.93
N GLY A 13 9.40 -17.04 -7.68
CA GLY A 13 9.11 -18.01 -6.62
C GLY A 13 9.01 -17.43 -5.21
N ASN A 14 9.26 -16.13 -5.02
CA ASN A 14 9.13 -15.43 -3.75
C ASN A 14 7.74 -14.80 -3.61
N LYS A 15 7.15 -14.87 -2.40
CA LYS A 15 5.95 -14.09 -2.06
C LYS A 15 6.36 -12.72 -1.52
N ILE A 16 5.95 -11.66 -2.20
CA ILE A 16 6.24 -10.28 -1.84
C ILE A 16 4.95 -9.66 -1.30
N ALA A 17 5.01 -9.08 -0.10
CA ALA A 17 3.90 -8.34 0.48
C ALA A 17 4.02 -6.85 0.13
N GLU A 18 2.94 -6.26 -0.37
CA GLU A 18 2.85 -4.86 -0.76
C GLU A 18 1.64 -4.19 -0.11
N LEU A 19 1.81 -2.93 0.28
CA LEU A 19 0.72 -2.06 0.69
C LEU A 19 0.16 -1.37 -0.56
N PHE A 20 -1.16 -1.26 -0.65
CA PHE A 20 -1.81 -0.59 -1.77
C PHE A 20 -2.92 0.34 -1.34
N ILE A 21 -3.19 1.32 -2.20
CA ILE A 21 -4.35 2.20 -2.15
C ILE A 21 -5.02 2.19 -3.52
N ASP A 22 -6.31 1.94 -3.55
CA ASP A 22 -7.16 2.10 -4.73
C ASP A 22 -7.67 3.55 -4.80
N GLU A 23 -7.27 4.30 -5.84
CA GLU A 23 -7.72 5.69 -6.04
C GLU A 23 -9.18 5.80 -6.50
N ASP A 24 -9.68 4.75 -7.12
CA ASP A 24 -11.10 4.60 -7.43
C ASP A 24 -11.58 3.24 -6.90
N PRO A 25 -11.94 3.18 -5.61
CA PRO A 25 -12.33 1.94 -4.96
C PRO A 25 -13.62 1.36 -5.55
N ASP A 26 -14.48 2.21 -6.12
CA ASP A 26 -15.81 1.85 -6.64
C ASP A 26 -15.77 1.44 -8.12
N ALA A 27 -14.66 1.70 -8.83
CA ALA A 27 -14.44 1.20 -10.19
C ALA A 27 -14.39 -0.34 -10.27
N ILE A 28 -15.04 -0.89 -11.29
CA ILE A 28 -15.15 -2.35 -11.49
C ILE A 28 -13.87 -2.93 -12.12
N PHE A 29 -13.23 -2.22 -13.05
CA PHE A 29 -12.10 -2.76 -13.85
C PHE A 29 -10.77 -2.03 -13.65
N PHE A 30 -10.77 -0.72 -13.43
CA PHE A 30 -9.55 0.09 -13.29
C PHE A 30 -9.60 0.90 -12.00
N LYS A 31 -9.28 0.25 -10.88
CA LYS A 31 -9.27 0.90 -9.54
C LYS A 31 -8.13 1.90 -9.33
N SER A 32 -7.33 2.17 -10.37
CA SER A 32 -6.14 3.04 -10.34
C SER A 32 -5.26 2.76 -9.12
N ARG A 33 -4.85 1.50 -8.99
CA ARG A 33 -4.16 1.02 -7.81
C ARG A 33 -2.73 1.55 -7.73
N ILE A 34 -2.40 2.12 -6.58
CA ILE A 34 -1.06 2.57 -6.23
C ILE A 34 -0.47 1.62 -5.20
N THR A 35 0.69 1.02 -5.50
CA THR A 35 1.38 0.08 -4.60
C THR A 35 2.70 0.65 -4.07
N SER A 36 3.11 0.13 -2.90
CA SER A 36 4.37 0.39 -2.22
C SER A 36 4.83 -0.91 -1.54
N ALA A 37 6.05 -1.35 -1.80
CA ALA A 37 6.59 -2.55 -1.15
C ALA A 37 6.75 -2.35 0.36
N LEU A 38 6.74 -3.44 1.12
CA LEU A 38 6.97 -3.39 2.55
C LEU A 38 8.44 -3.64 2.89
N ASN A 39 8.99 -2.76 3.72
CA ASN A 39 10.27 -2.98 4.40
C ASN A 39 10.01 -3.51 5.80
N ALA A 40 10.68 -4.60 6.15
CA ALA A 40 10.70 -5.11 7.52
C ALA A 40 11.92 -4.56 8.27
N ARG A 41 11.70 -3.99 9.45
CA ARG A 41 12.78 -3.71 10.42
C ARG A 41 12.68 -4.74 11.54
N VAL A 42 13.80 -5.41 11.81
CA VAL A 42 13.91 -6.41 12.86
C VAL A 42 14.84 -5.87 13.94
N CYS A 43 14.36 -5.74 15.17
CA CYS A 43 15.19 -5.39 16.31
C CYS A 43 16.16 -6.54 16.60
N SER A 44 17.47 -6.25 16.56
CA SER A 44 18.50 -7.27 16.78
C SER A 44 18.59 -7.78 18.22
N VAL A 45 17.98 -7.07 19.18
CA VAL A 45 18.07 -7.39 20.62
C VAL A 45 16.91 -8.28 21.06
N CYS A 46 15.67 -7.93 20.70
CA CYS A 46 14.47 -8.65 21.15
C CYS A 46 13.72 -9.37 20.02
N GLY A 47 14.16 -9.24 18.76
CA GLY A 47 13.51 -9.88 17.62
C GLY A 47 12.17 -9.25 17.22
N PHE A 48 11.79 -8.12 17.82
CA PHE A 48 10.56 -7.40 17.44
C PHE A 48 10.61 -6.95 15.97
N VAL A 49 9.52 -7.13 15.24
CA VAL A 49 9.43 -6.85 13.80
C VAL A 49 8.39 -5.77 13.54
N GLU A 50 8.79 -4.76 12.77
CA GLU A 50 7.93 -3.68 12.29
C GLU A 50 7.93 -3.66 10.77
N PHE A 51 6.77 -3.39 10.18
CA PHE A 51 6.62 -3.23 8.74
C PHE A 51 6.33 -1.78 8.39
N TYR A 52 7.05 -1.27 7.39
CA TYR A 52 6.91 0.09 6.90
C TYR A 52 6.68 0.06 5.38
N ALA A 53 5.84 0.96 4.88
CA ALA A 53 5.81 1.22 3.44
C ALA A 53 7.18 1.76 3.01
N GLN A 54 7.74 1.22 1.93
CA GLN A 54 9.04 1.65 1.40
C GLN A 54 8.97 3.09 0.88
N ASP A 55 7.88 3.43 0.21
CA ASP A 55 7.56 4.80 -0.21
C ASP A 55 6.19 5.19 0.36
N PRO A 56 6.14 5.80 1.56
CA PRO A 56 4.91 6.27 2.17
C PRO A 56 4.39 7.56 1.53
N GLY A 57 5.27 8.35 0.88
CA GLY A 57 4.90 9.62 0.25
C GLY A 57 3.94 9.39 -0.91
N LYS A 58 4.26 8.43 -1.77
CA LYS A 58 3.41 8.02 -2.90
C LYS A 58 2.00 7.60 -2.47
N LEU A 59 1.89 6.87 -1.34
CA LEU A 59 0.61 6.45 -0.79
C LEU A 59 -0.18 7.62 -0.21
N LYS A 60 0.51 8.53 0.49
CA LYS A 60 -0.10 9.75 1.03
C LYS A 60 -0.67 10.62 -0.09
N GLU A 61 0.08 10.84 -1.16
CA GLU A 61 -0.39 11.64 -2.30
C GLU A 61 -1.62 11.02 -2.95
N ALA A 62 -1.65 9.69 -3.13
CA ALA A 62 -2.82 8.98 -3.64
C ALA A 62 -4.03 9.16 -2.72
N HIS A 63 -3.83 9.01 -1.41
CA HIS A 63 -4.87 9.26 -0.41
C HIS A 63 -5.41 10.69 -0.48
N ASP A 64 -4.53 11.70 -0.56
CA ASP A 64 -4.94 13.11 -0.61
C ASP A 64 -5.76 13.42 -1.87
N ARG A 65 -5.39 12.85 -3.02
CA ARG A 65 -6.19 12.94 -4.26
C ARG A 65 -7.58 12.36 -4.10
N ILE A 66 -7.72 11.22 -3.42
CA ILE A 66 -9.03 10.60 -3.14
C ILE A 66 -9.86 11.51 -2.25
N MET A 67 -9.28 12.04 -1.18
CA MET A 67 -9.99 12.91 -0.25
C MET A 67 -10.44 14.22 -0.91
N GLN A 68 -9.64 14.76 -1.84
CA GLN A 68 -10.04 15.92 -2.64
C GLN A 68 -11.25 15.59 -3.54
N LYS A 69 -11.22 14.46 -4.27
CA LYS A 69 -12.34 14.03 -5.12
C LYS A 69 -13.64 13.79 -4.36
N LEU A 70 -13.56 13.32 -3.11
CA LEU A 70 -14.73 13.07 -2.26
C LEU A 70 -15.32 14.35 -1.63
N ALA A 71 -14.57 15.44 -1.64
CA ALA A 71 -14.99 16.73 -1.10
C ALA A 71 -15.71 17.62 -2.14
N GLU A 72 -15.66 17.23 -3.43
CA GLU A 72 -16.34 17.84 -4.57
C GLU A 72 -17.74 17.24 -4.78
#